data_AF-A0A7R9CW65-F1
#
_entry.id   AF-A0A7R9CW65-F1
#
_cell.length_a   1.000
_cell.length_b   1.000
_cell.length_c   1.000
_cell.angle_alpha   90.00
_cell.angle_beta   90.00
_cell.angle_gamma   90.00
#
_symmetry.space_group_name_H-M   'P 1'
#
loop_
_entity.id
_entity.type
_entity.pdbx_description
1 polymer ?
#
loop_
_entity_poly.entity_id
_entity_poly.type
_entity_poly.pdbx_seq_one_letter_code
_entity_poly.pdbx_strand_id
1 'polypeptide(L)'
;MLDNIPFIKMYLTFHSFGQSFLYPWGHTKELPDDWRELDELARKAAEAIVKTGGPRFEVGSSSNVLSFGAGGADDFAKGRANIKYAYTVEMPGGGPNGFDLPATSLCLHLHSLYQGLRVMSQGSIVGSWSFRLDAVLKNLQLLTLFIAKIASNYLNGNTLGLAVLYQAKQLPVKHRENSERLVGFISTVTKTSSRVHSQPSFVNIRTDLHWVT
;
A
#
# COMPACT_ATOMS: atom_id res chain seq x y z
N MET A 1 -3.47 -9.49 -23.55
CA MET A 1 -2.45 -9.46 -22.47
C MET A 1 -2.63 -8.24 -21.57
N LEU A 2 -2.95 -7.06 -22.11
CA LEU A 2 -3.16 -5.84 -21.33
C LEU A 2 -4.44 -5.84 -20.48
N ASP A 3 -5.46 -6.63 -20.83
CA ASP A 3 -6.76 -6.63 -20.14
C ASP A 3 -6.69 -7.15 -18.69
N ASN A 4 -5.63 -7.89 -18.34
CA ASN A 4 -5.43 -8.43 -17.01
C ASN A 4 -4.55 -7.54 -16.11
N ILE A 5 -4.04 -6.41 -16.62
CA ILE A 5 -3.16 -5.49 -15.87
C ILE A 5 -3.72 -5.12 -14.48
N PRO A 6 -5.03 -4.82 -14.31
CA PRO A 6 -5.58 -4.47 -12.99
C PRO A 6 -5.40 -5.56 -11.92
N PHE A 7 -5.21 -6.81 -12.34
CA PHE A 7 -5.04 -7.97 -11.46
C PHE A 7 -3.57 -8.35 -11.23
N ILE A 8 -2.65 -7.84 -12.05
CA ILE A 8 -1.22 -8.10 -11.90
C ILE A 8 -0.68 -7.26 -10.74
N LYS A 9 -0.23 -7.94 -9.68
CA LYS A 9 0.37 -7.28 -8.51
C LYS A 9 1.86 -7.04 -8.68
N MET A 10 2.53 -7.97 -9.35
CA MET A 10 3.97 -7.94 -9.52
C MET A 10 4.37 -8.38 -10.93
N TYR A 11 5.36 -7.69 -11.49
CA TYR A 11 6.03 -8.02 -12.73
C TYR A 11 7.49 -8.35 -12.41
N LEU A 12 7.97 -9.48 -12.92
CA LEU A 12 9.37 -9.91 -12.80
C LEU A 12 9.88 -10.26 -14.20
N THR A 13 11.02 -9.68 -14.58
CA THR A 13 11.80 -10.14 -15.73
C THR A 13 13.11 -10.75 -15.24
N PHE A 14 13.52 -11.88 -15.82
CA PHE A 14 14.70 -12.62 -15.41
C PHE A 14 15.77 -12.54 -16.50
N HIS A 15 16.97 -12.20 -16.08
CA HIS A 15 18.14 -12.03 -16.92
C HIS A 15 19.32 -12.78 -16.29
N SER A 16 20.40 -12.90 -17.03
CA SER A 16 21.70 -13.28 -16.49
C SER A 16 22.75 -12.46 -17.23
N PHE A 17 23.80 -11.92 -16.59
CA PHE A 17 24.22 -12.16 -15.21
C PHE A 17 24.44 -10.86 -14.44
N GLY A 18 24.37 -10.93 -13.11
CA GLY A 18 24.67 -9.76 -12.27
C GLY A 18 24.40 -9.92 -10.78
N GLN A 19 23.60 -10.92 -10.38
CA GLN A 19 23.17 -11.09 -8.97
C GLN A 19 22.55 -9.82 -8.41
N SER A 20 21.53 -9.29 -9.06
CA SER A 20 20.88 -8.06 -8.63
C SER A 20 19.36 -8.13 -8.73
N PHE A 21 18.69 -7.49 -7.77
CA PHE A 21 17.29 -7.10 -7.89
C PHE A 21 17.26 -5.62 -8.23
N LEU A 22 16.81 -5.32 -9.44
CA LEU A 22 16.73 -3.98 -9.95
C LEU A 22 15.28 -3.56 -10.00
N TYR A 23 14.99 -2.38 -9.49
CA TYR A 23 13.70 -1.72 -9.67
C TYR A 23 13.85 -0.50 -10.58
N PRO A 24 12.76 0.00 -11.18
CA PRO A 24 12.80 1.22 -11.98
C PRO A 24 13.41 2.41 -11.21
N TRP A 25 13.96 3.43 -11.87
CA TRP A 25 14.01 3.58 -13.32
C TRP A 25 15.35 3.12 -13.90
N GLY A 26 15.34 2.65 -15.14
CA GLY A 26 16.53 2.44 -15.96
C GLY A 26 16.91 3.69 -16.75
N HIS A 27 15.92 4.47 -17.19
CA HIS A 27 16.11 5.60 -18.10
C HIS A 27 16.53 6.93 -17.43
N THR A 28 16.48 7.03 -16.10
CA THR A 28 16.80 8.24 -15.33
C THR A 28 17.40 7.89 -13.97
N LYS A 29 18.14 8.82 -13.33
CA LYS A 29 18.63 8.67 -11.94
C LYS A 29 17.56 8.91 -10.89
N GLU A 30 16.44 9.50 -11.29
CA GLU A 30 15.31 9.67 -10.39
C GLU A 30 14.80 8.31 -9.91
N LEU A 31 14.24 8.30 -8.71
CA LEU A 31 13.65 7.10 -8.13
C LEU A 31 12.13 7.17 -8.25
N PRO A 32 11.42 6.06 -8.45
CA PRO A 32 9.96 6.01 -8.34
C PRO A 32 9.49 6.49 -6.96
N ASP A 33 8.30 7.08 -6.87
CA ASP A 33 7.78 7.63 -5.61
C ASP A 33 7.74 6.60 -4.46
N ASP A 34 7.54 5.33 -4.80
CA ASP A 34 7.45 4.20 -3.86
C ASP A 34 8.75 3.37 -3.78
N TRP A 35 9.90 3.90 -4.23
CA TRP A 35 11.17 3.17 -4.30
C TRP A 35 11.57 2.51 -2.98
N ARG A 36 11.28 3.14 -1.83
CA ARG A 36 11.62 2.59 -0.50
C ARG A 36 10.94 1.25 -0.26
N GLU A 37 9.70 1.11 -0.69
CA GLU A 37 8.94 -0.13 -0.55
C GLU A 37 9.46 -1.19 -1.52
N LEU A 38 9.87 -0.79 -2.73
CA LEU A 38 10.50 -1.69 -3.69
C LEU A 38 11.83 -2.23 -3.16
N ASP A 39 12.67 -1.33 -2.67
CA ASP A 39 13.98 -1.62 -2.11
C ASP A 39 13.87 -2.54 -0.88
N GLU A 40 12.96 -2.22 0.05
CA GLU A 40 12.74 -3.05 1.24
C GLU A 40 12.28 -4.47 0.88
N LEU A 41 11.35 -4.63 -0.07
CA LEU A 41 10.87 -5.94 -0.49
C LEU A 41 11.97 -6.74 -1.19
N ALA A 42 12.71 -6.11 -2.10
CA ALA A 42 13.83 -6.75 -2.79
C ALA A 42 14.97 -7.14 -1.83
N ARG A 43 15.29 -6.32 -0.82
CA ARG A 43 16.27 -6.68 0.22
C ARG A 43 15.82 -7.87 1.06
N LYS A 44 14.55 -7.95 1.44
CA LYS A 44 14.01 -9.14 2.13
C LYS A 44 14.13 -10.41 1.28
N ALA A 45 13.91 -10.29 -0.03
CA ALA A 45 14.11 -11.40 -0.96
C ALA A 45 15.59 -11.81 -1.08
N ALA A 46 16.49 -10.84 -1.21
CA ALA A 46 17.94 -11.06 -1.23
C ALA A 46 18.45 -11.72 0.06
N GLU A 47 17.94 -11.30 1.22
CA GLU A 47 18.25 -11.95 2.51
C GLU A 47 17.76 -13.40 2.56
N ALA A 48 16.59 -13.70 2.02
CA ALA A 48 16.06 -15.06 1.98
C ALA A 48 16.91 -15.99 1.10
N ILE A 49 17.41 -15.49 -0.04
CA ILE A 49 18.36 -16.20 -0.90
C ILE A 49 19.62 -16.56 -0.09
N VAL A 50 20.23 -15.58 0.58
CA VAL A 50 21.45 -15.81 1.38
C VAL A 50 21.20 -16.81 2.52
N LYS A 51 20.07 -16.73 3.22
CA LYS A 51 19.70 -17.67 4.30
C LYS A 51 19.57 -19.12 3.83
N THR A 52 19.40 -19.35 2.53
CA THR A 52 19.28 -20.70 1.93
C THR A 52 20.59 -21.21 1.32
N GLY A 53 21.70 -20.51 1.58
CA GLY A 53 23.01 -20.83 1.03
C GLY A 53 23.23 -20.31 -0.39
N GLY A 54 22.30 -19.50 -0.92
CA GLY A 54 22.46 -18.83 -2.20
C GLY A 54 23.40 -17.63 -2.15
N PRO A 55 23.72 -17.03 -3.32
CA PRO A 55 24.65 -15.91 -3.39
C PRO A 55 24.02 -14.61 -2.89
N ARG A 56 24.87 -13.60 -2.62
CA ARG A 56 24.41 -12.25 -2.28
C ARG A 56 23.89 -11.55 -3.54
N PHE A 57 22.75 -10.88 -3.41
CA PHE A 57 22.19 -10.03 -4.45
C PHE A 57 22.37 -8.56 -4.07
N GLU A 58 22.81 -7.74 -5.02
CA GLU A 58 22.74 -6.28 -4.92
C GLU A 58 21.29 -5.81 -5.15
N VAL A 59 20.90 -4.71 -4.53
CA VAL A 59 19.54 -4.16 -4.65
C VAL A 59 19.62 -2.65 -4.85
N GLY A 60 18.95 -2.16 -5.89
CA GLY A 60 18.90 -0.73 -6.20
C GLY A 60 18.08 -0.44 -7.46
N SER A 61 18.01 0.83 -7.86
CA SER A 61 17.38 1.15 -9.14
C SER A 61 18.28 0.74 -10.31
N SER A 62 17.67 0.32 -11.43
CA SER A 62 18.38 -0.17 -12.62
C SER A 62 19.48 0.79 -13.07
N SER A 63 19.19 2.09 -13.16
CA SER A 63 20.17 3.11 -13.55
C SER A 63 21.34 3.28 -12.59
N ASN A 64 21.11 3.06 -11.29
CA ASN A 64 22.08 3.32 -10.24
C ASN A 64 22.98 2.11 -9.98
N VAL A 65 22.53 0.90 -10.32
CA VAL A 65 23.32 -0.35 -10.20
C VAL A 65 24.02 -0.70 -11.51
N LEU A 66 23.33 -0.68 -12.65
CA LEU A 66 23.87 -1.17 -13.93
C LEU A 66 24.26 -0.09 -14.95
N SER A 67 23.98 1.18 -14.69
CA SER A 67 24.03 2.33 -15.64
C SER A 67 22.73 2.54 -16.43
N PHE A 68 22.65 3.68 -17.12
CA PHE A 68 21.46 4.11 -17.85
C PHE A 68 21.07 3.16 -18.99
N GLY A 69 19.78 2.84 -19.06
CA GLY A 69 19.16 2.12 -20.17
C GLY A 69 17.70 2.53 -20.34
N ALA A 70 17.34 3.06 -21.50
CA ALA A 70 15.96 3.40 -21.81
C ALA A 70 15.19 2.20 -22.37
N GLY A 71 13.91 2.08 -22.01
CA GLY A 71 13.02 1.05 -22.56
C GLY A 71 13.07 -0.30 -21.85
N GLY A 72 13.58 -0.36 -20.62
CA GLY A 72 13.51 -1.55 -19.77
C GLY A 72 12.06 -2.03 -19.60
N ALA A 73 11.87 -3.35 -19.56
CA ALA A 73 10.54 -3.93 -19.41
C ALA A 73 9.92 -3.64 -18.03
N ASP A 74 10.76 -3.53 -17.01
CA ASP A 74 10.44 -3.04 -15.68
C ASP A 74 9.95 -1.57 -15.70
N ASP A 75 10.64 -0.68 -16.43
CA ASP A 75 10.21 0.72 -16.63
C ASP A 75 8.84 0.80 -17.30
N PHE A 76 8.60 -0.01 -18.34
CA PHE A 76 7.29 -0.07 -18.99
C PHE A 76 6.20 -0.60 -18.04
N ALA A 77 6.49 -1.69 -17.33
CA ALA A 77 5.55 -2.29 -16.37
C ALA A 77 5.13 -1.29 -15.28
N LYS A 78 6.09 -0.52 -14.77
CA LYS A 78 5.86 0.51 -13.74
C LYS A 78 5.15 1.74 -14.30
N GLY A 79 5.72 2.37 -15.32
CA GLY A 79 5.30 3.69 -15.80
C GLY A 79 4.10 3.68 -16.74
N ARG A 80 3.93 2.63 -17.56
CA ARG A 80 2.83 2.54 -18.53
C ARG A 80 1.74 1.57 -18.11
N ALA A 81 2.12 0.41 -17.56
CA ALA A 81 1.15 -0.58 -17.09
C ALA A 81 0.71 -0.35 -15.63
N ASN A 82 1.30 0.62 -14.92
CA ASN A 82 0.95 0.95 -13.53
C ASN A 82 1.01 -0.26 -12.57
N ILE A 83 1.91 -1.20 -12.83
CA ILE A 83 2.16 -2.34 -11.95
C ILE A 83 3.09 -1.87 -10.83
N LYS A 84 2.63 -1.94 -9.59
CA LYS A 84 3.36 -1.41 -8.43
C LYS A 84 4.72 -2.08 -8.26
N TYR A 85 4.75 -3.41 -8.16
CA TYR A 85 5.99 -4.15 -7.93
C TYR A 85 6.56 -4.61 -9.27
N ALA A 86 7.54 -3.89 -9.81
CA ALA A 86 8.20 -4.24 -11.07
C ALA A 86 9.70 -4.39 -10.83
N TYR A 87 10.28 -5.52 -11.23
CA TYR A 87 11.71 -5.78 -11.05
C TYR A 87 12.34 -6.52 -12.23
N THR A 88 13.61 -6.22 -12.43
CA THR A 88 14.56 -7.06 -13.19
C THR A 88 15.40 -7.86 -12.20
N VAL A 89 15.50 -9.18 -12.41
CA VAL A 89 16.32 -10.09 -11.61
C VAL A 89 17.48 -10.56 -12.46
N GLU A 90 18.68 -10.08 -12.17
CA GLU A 90 19.92 -10.56 -12.78
C GLU A 90 20.43 -11.77 -12.00
N MET A 91 20.40 -12.94 -12.63
CA MET A 91 20.83 -14.20 -12.02
C MET A 91 22.36 -14.29 -11.89
N PRO A 92 22.88 -15.25 -11.11
CA PRO A 92 24.29 -15.57 -11.11
C PRO A 92 24.76 -16.03 -12.49
N GLY A 93 25.97 -15.60 -12.85
CA GLY A 93 26.64 -16.02 -14.08
C GLY A 93 27.70 -17.08 -13.85
N GLY A 94 28.37 -17.48 -14.93
CA GLY A 94 29.54 -18.34 -14.89
C GLY A 94 30.38 -18.30 -16.16
N GLY A 95 31.56 -18.91 -16.09
CA GLY A 95 32.53 -18.92 -17.18
C GLY A 95 33.10 -17.54 -17.53
N PRO A 96 33.96 -17.45 -18.56
CA PRO A 96 34.69 -16.22 -18.88
C PRO A 96 33.80 -15.02 -19.28
N ASN A 97 32.62 -15.29 -19.84
CA ASN A 97 31.70 -14.27 -20.33
C ASN A 97 30.48 -14.08 -19.43
N GLY A 98 30.40 -14.81 -18.30
CA GLY A 98 29.28 -14.76 -17.35
C GLY A 98 27.99 -15.47 -17.79
N PHE A 99 27.86 -15.91 -19.04
CA PHE A 99 26.68 -16.65 -19.54
C PHE A 99 26.80 -18.18 -19.49
N ASP A 100 27.90 -18.71 -18.97
CA ASP A 100 28.17 -20.16 -18.90
C ASP A 100 28.13 -20.64 -17.45
N LEU A 101 26.93 -20.58 -16.85
CA LEU A 101 26.73 -21.00 -15.47
C LEU A 101 26.90 -22.53 -15.35
N PRO A 102 27.78 -23.03 -14.45
CA PRO A 102 27.98 -24.47 -14.29
C PRO A 102 26.68 -25.18 -13.90
N ALA A 103 26.33 -26.25 -14.62
CA ALA A 103 25.12 -27.04 -14.36
C ALA A 103 25.03 -27.57 -12.92
N THR A 104 26.18 -27.81 -12.27
CA THR A 104 26.28 -28.25 -10.87
C THR A 104 25.76 -27.20 -9.87
N SER A 105 25.75 -25.91 -10.24
CA SER A 105 25.26 -24.82 -9.40
C SER A 105 23.77 -24.51 -9.60
N LEU A 106 23.17 -25.02 -10.69
CA LEU A 106 21.82 -24.68 -11.11
C LEU A 106 20.77 -24.99 -10.03
N CYS A 107 20.84 -26.17 -9.41
CA CYS A 107 19.88 -26.57 -8.38
C CYS A 107 19.91 -25.63 -7.17
N LEU A 108 21.10 -25.21 -6.71
CA LEU A 108 21.23 -24.29 -5.58
C LEU A 108 20.69 -22.90 -5.93
N HIS A 109 21.01 -22.38 -7.12
CA HIS A 109 20.55 -21.07 -7.56
C HIS A 109 19.03 -21.02 -7.73
N LEU A 110 18.42 -22.05 -8.33
CA LEU A 110 16.96 -22.13 -8.47
C LEU A 110 16.27 -22.30 -7.11
N HIS A 111 16.80 -23.15 -6.23
CA HIS A 111 16.25 -23.34 -4.90
C HIS A 111 16.27 -22.05 -4.07
N SER A 112 17.41 -21.36 -4.05
CA SER A 112 17.57 -20.12 -3.29
C SER A 112 16.73 -18.99 -3.89
N LEU A 113 16.70 -18.83 -5.22
CA LEU A 113 15.83 -17.87 -5.89
C LEU A 113 14.36 -18.11 -5.53
N TYR A 114 13.89 -19.36 -5.56
CA TYR A 114 12.51 -19.69 -5.21
C TYR A 114 12.12 -19.18 -3.81
N GLN A 115 13.04 -19.24 -2.84
CA GLN A 115 12.79 -18.71 -1.49
C GLN A 115 12.69 -17.19 -1.48
N GLY A 116 13.53 -16.50 -2.26
CA GLY A 116 13.40 -15.06 -2.50
C GLY A 116 12.07 -14.68 -3.14
N LEU A 117 11.66 -15.40 -4.18
CA LEU A 117 10.38 -15.17 -4.87
C LEU A 117 9.17 -15.42 -3.97
N ARG A 118 9.26 -16.38 -3.04
CA ARG A 118 8.22 -16.61 -2.03
C ARG A 118 8.02 -15.36 -1.15
N VAL A 119 9.11 -14.74 -0.72
CA VAL A 119 9.08 -13.50 0.06
C VAL A 119 8.50 -12.34 -0.74
N MET A 120 8.91 -12.18 -2.00
CA MET A 120 8.34 -11.15 -2.89
C MET A 120 6.84 -11.33 -3.09
N SER A 121 6.39 -12.56 -3.35
CA SER A 121 4.98 -12.90 -3.51
C SER A 121 4.17 -12.52 -2.26
N GLN A 122 4.62 -12.95 -1.07
CA GLN A 122 3.96 -12.63 0.19
C GLN A 122 3.92 -11.12 0.47
N GLY A 123 5.05 -10.43 0.26
CA GLY A 123 5.14 -8.99 0.48
C GLY A 123 4.28 -8.18 -0.49
N SER A 124 4.17 -8.61 -1.75
CA SER A 124 3.34 -7.93 -2.75
C SER A 124 1.84 -7.99 -2.43
N ILE A 125 1.40 -9.08 -1.79
CA ILE A 125 0.02 -9.24 -1.34
C ILE A 125 -0.22 -8.35 -0.11
N VAL A 126 0.63 -8.43 0.91
CA VAL A 126 0.46 -7.67 2.16
C VAL A 126 0.55 -6.16 1.92
N GLY A 127 1.53 -5.69 1.15
CA GLY A 127 1.65 -4.27 0.81
C GLY A 127 0.46 -3.75 0.00
N SER A 128 -0.17 -4.60 -0.81
CA SER A 128 -1.44 -4.25 -1.48
C SER A 128 -2.60 -4.06 -0.49
N TRP A 129 -2.60 -4.73 0.66
CA TRP A 129 -3.63 -4.55 1.70
C TRP A 129 -3.36 -3.30 2.54
N SER A 130 -2.10 -3.06 2.94
CA SER A 130 -1.71 -1.86 3.69
C SER A 130 -2.07 -0.58 2.95
N PHE A 131 -1.80 -0.51 1.64
CA PHE A 131 -2.20 0.65 0.82
C PHE A 131 -3.72 0.90 0.83
N ARG A 132 -4.53 -0.17 0.79
CA ARG A 132 -5.99 -0.03 0.89
C ARG A 132 -6.42 0.50 2.26
N LEU A 133 -5.77 0.06 3.34
CA LEU A 133 -6.04 0.57 4.67
C LEU A 133 -5.63 2.04 4.81
N ASP A 134 -4.48 2.46 4.28
CA ASP A 134 -4.04 3.86 4.32
C ASP A 134 -4.98 4.78 3.55
N ALA A 135 -5.50 4.34 2.41
CA ALA A 135 -6.52 5.09 1.67
C ALA A 135 -7.81 5.25 2.48
N VAL A 136 -8.25 4.19 3.18
CA VAL A 136 -9.41 4.24 4.08
C VAL A 136 -9.14 5.18 5.26
N LEU A 137 -7.97 5.08 5.89
CA LEU A 137 -7.59 5.92 7.03
C LEU A 137 -7.47 7.40 6.64
N LYS A 138 -6.88 7.73 5.49
CA LYS A 138 -6.83 9.11 4.97
C LYS A 138 -8.23 9.66 4.70
N ASN A 139 -9.12 8.86 4.12
CA ASN A 139 -10.51 9.28 3.89
C ASN A 139 -11.27 9.51 5.21
N LEU A 140 -11.03 8.67 6.22
CA LEU A 140 -11.58 8.87 7.56
C LEU A 140 -11.05 10.14 8.22
N GLN A 141 -9.74 10.41 8.13
CA GLN A 141 -9.14 11.65 8.65
C GLN A 141 -9.72 12.89 7.97
N LEU A 142 -9.86 12.89 6.65
CA LEU A 142 -10.48 14.00 5.91
C LEU A 142 -11.94 14.21 6.32
N LEU A 143 -12.70 13.13 6.51
CA LEU A 143 -14.07 13.20 7.01
C LEU A 143 -14.12 13.79 8.43
N THR A 144 -13.22 13.38 9.32
CA THR A 144 -13.12 13.93 10.68
C THR A 144 -12.81 15.43 10.66
N LEU A 145 -11.87 15.87 9.82
CA LEU A 145 -11.54 17.29 9.67
C LEU A 145 -12.70 18.09 9.09
N PHE A 146 -13.44 17.54 8.13
CA PHE A 146 -14.64 18.17 7.57
C PHE A 146 -15.73 18.36 8.63
N ILE A 147 -16.02 17.32 9.43
CA ILE A 147 -17.00 17.40 10.52
C ILE A 147 -16.54 18.40 11.59
N ALA A 148 -15.27 18.38 11.98
CA ALA A 148 -14.70 19.33 12.94
C ALA A 148 -14.83 20.78 12.45
N LYS A 149 -14.65 21.02 11.14
CA LYS A 149 -14.83 22.34 10.53
C LYS A 149 -16.29 22.80 10.56
N ILE A 150 -17.24 21.91 10.28
CA ILE A 150 -18.68 22.20 10.41
C ILE A 150 -19.03 22.53 11.86
N ALA A 151 -18.59 21.71 12.82
CA ALA A 151 -18.84 21.92 14.24
C ALA A 151 -18.24 23.25 14.74
N SER A 152 -17.01 23.56 14.34
CA SER A 152 -16.36 24.84 14.67
C SER A 152 -17.12 26.04 14.11
N ASN A 153 -17.61 25.98 12.87
CA ASN A 153 -18.41 27.05 12.29
C ASN A 153 -19.75 27.25 13.02
N TYR A 154 -20.37 26.15 13.50
CA TYR A 154 -21.60 26.18 14.29
C TYR A 154 -21.39 26.78 15.69
N LEU A 155 -20.32 26.38 16.38
CA LEU A 155 -19.97 26.88 17.72
C LEU A 155 -19.55 28.35 17.73
N ASN A 156 -18.91 28.83 16.65
CA ASN A 156 -18.45 30.21 16.52
C ASN A 156 -19.54 31.19 16.01
N GLY A 157 -20.81 30.77 15.95
CA GLY A 157 -21.92 31.66 15.58
C GLY A 157 -21.90 32.14 14.13
N ASN A 158 -21.09 31.54 13.26
CA ASN A 158 -21.02 31.90 11.85
C ASN A 158 -22.21 31.28 11.10
N THR A 159 -23.12 32.11 10.60
CA THR A 159 -24.41 31.73 9.98
C THR A 159 -24.30 30.82 8.74
N LEU A 160 -23.09 30.59 8.22
CA LEU A 160 -22.81 29.61 7.16
C LEU A 160 -23.09 28.15 7.57
N GLY A 161 -23.09 27.82 8.86
CA GLY A 161 -23.39 26.46 9.33
C GLY A 161 -24.82 25.99 9.03
N LEU A 162 -25.79 26.91 8.98
CA LEU A 162 -27.19 26.61 8.67
C LEU A 162 -27.46 26.50 7.16
N ALA A 163 -26.68 27.21 6.33
CA ALA A 163 -26.79 27.16 4.87
C ALA A 163 -26.37 25.79 4.30
N VAL A 164 -25.37 25.13 4.88
CA VAL A 164 -24.91 23.80 4.45
C VAL A 164 -25.95 22.70 4.76
N LEU A 165 -26.64 22.79 5.91
CA LEU A 165 -27.74 21.89 6.24
C LEU A 165 -28.97 22.11 5.33
N TYR A 166 -29.21 23.35 4.91
CA TYR A 166 -30.27 23.69 3.96
C TYR A 166 -29.98 23.14 2.56
N GLN A 167 -28.72 23.19 2.12
CA GLN A 167 -28.31 22.71 0.79
C GLN A 167 -28.23 21.19 0.69
N ALA A 168 -27.89 20.48 1.79
CA ALA A 168 -27.92 19.02 1.85
C ALA A 168 -29.34 18.44 1.64
N LYS A 169 -30.39 19.16 2.04
CA LYS A 169 -31.80 18.76 1.81
C LYS A 169 -32.26 18.89 0.35
N GLN A 170 -31.49 19.61 -0.48
CA GLN A 170 -31.76 19.86 -1.90
C GLN A 170 -31.04 18.88 -2.84
N LEU A 171 -30.31 17.90 -2.29
CA LEU A 171 -29.64 16.87 -3.09
C LEU A 171 -30.65 15.90 -3.73
N PRO A 172 -30.38 15.35 -4.94
CA PRO A 172 -31.24 14.38 -5.61
C PRO A 172 -31.51 13.16 -4.73
N VAL A 173 -32.76 12.65 -4.78
CA VAL A 173 -33.32 11.63 -3.87
C VAL A 173 -32.41 10.41 -3.64
N LYS A 174 -31.61 9.99 -4.64
CA LYS A 174 -30.68 8.86 -4.54
C LYS A 174 -29.56 9.04 -3.50
N HIS A 175 -29.28 10.27 -3.06
CA HIS A 175 -28.28 10.59 -2.04
C HIS A 175 -28.89 11.02 -0.70
N ARG A 176 -30.24 11.13 -0.62
CA ARG A 176 -30.95 11.65 0.55
C ARG A 176 -30.91 10.69 1.74
N GLU A 177 -30.99 9.39 1.49
CA GLU A 177 -31.04 8.35 2.52
C GLU A 177 -29.77 8.30 3.40
N ASN A 178 -28.59 8.47 2.79
CA ASN A 178 -27.32 8.56 3.51
C ASN A 178 -27.18 9.88 4.28
N SER A 179 -27.74 10.97 3.75
CA SER A 179 -27.72 12.28 4.42
C SER A 179 -28.69 12.33 5.62
N GLU A 180 -29.85 11.68 5.53
CA GLU A 180 -30.82 11.59 6.63
C GLU A 180 -30.30 10.71 7.78
N ARG A 181 -29.58 9.62 7.45
CA ARG A 181 -28.87 8.81 8.46
C ARG A 181 -27.77 9.60 9.18
N LEU A 182 -27.03 10.43 8.45
CA LEU A 182 -25.99 11.29 9.03
C LEU A 182 -26.59 12.40 9.92
N VAL A 183 -27.69 13.02 9.47
CA VAL A 183 -28.44 14.03 10.26
C VAL A 183 -29.08 13.39 11.49
N GLY A 184 -29.65 12.19 11.38
CA GLY A 184 -30.20 11.43 12.50
C GLY A 184 -29.15 11.04 13.53
N PHE A 185 -27.96 10.65 13.07
CA PHE A 185 -26.80 10.36 13.94
C PHE A 185 -26.34 11.62 14.68
N ILE A 186 -26.19 12.75 13.97
CA ILE A 186 -25.80 14.04 14.57
C ILE A 186 -26.85 14.52 15.58
N SER A 187 -28.14 14.40 15.28
CA SER A 187 -29.26 14.71 16.20
C SER A 187 -29.26 13.85 17.46
N THR A 188 -28.94 12.56 17.32
CA THR A 188 -28.85 11.63 18.45
C THR A 188 -27.69 12.01 19.37
N VAL A 189 -26.52 12.27 18.80
CA VAL A 189 -25.33 12.71 19.54
C VAL A 189 -25.58 14.04 20.27
N THR A 190 -26.28 15.00 19.64
CA THR A 190 -26.61 16.29 20.29
C THR A 190 -27.61 16.16 21.44
N LYS A 191 -28.65 15.31 21.32
CA LYS A 191 -29.61 15.05 22.43
C LYS A 191 -28.98 14.34 23.62
N THR A 192 -27.96 13.52 23.37
CA THR A 192 -27.22 12.83 24.44
C THR A 192 -26.30 13.80 25.19
N SER A 193 -25.68 14.76 24.48
CA SER A 193 -24.84 15.81 25.08
C SER A 193 -25.63 16.80 25.93
N SER A 194 -26.85 17.20 25.51
CA SER A 194 -27.69 18.14 26.28
C SER A 194 -28.30 17.54 27.55
N ARG A 195 -28.32 16.20 27.70
CA ARG A 195 -28.80 15.52 28.91
C ARG A 195 -27.74 15.36 30.00
N VAL A 196 -26.47 15.56 29.68
CA VAL A 196 -25.35 15.36 30.63
C VAL A 196 -25.09 16.61 31.50
N HIS A 197 -25.73 17.76 31.22
CA HIS A 197 -25.54 19.01 31.97
C HIS A 197 -26.59 19.31 33.06
N SER A 198 -27.44 18.35 33.42
CA SER A 198 -28.36 18.52 34.54
C SER A 198 -28.58 17.22 35.31
N GLN A 199 -27.70 16.90 36.26
CA GLN A 199 -27.98 16.30 37.59
C GLN A 199 -26.68 15.78 38.26
N PRO A 200 -26.48 15.99 39.58
CA PRO A 200 -25.47 15.28 40.34
C PRO A 200 -26.09 14.09 41.10
N SER A 201 -25.59 12.87 40.90
CA SER A 201 -25.33 11.85 41.94
C SER A 201 -25.11 10.44 41.37
N PHE A 202 -24.29 9.69 42.10
CA PHE A 202 -23.77 8.35 41.85
C PHE A 202 -24.83 7.28 41.55
N VAL A 203 -24.52 6.38 40.59
CA VAL A 203 -25.01 5.00 40.57
C VAL A 203 -23.88 4.07 40.09
N ASN A 204 -23.45 3.19 40.99
CA ASN A 204 -22.65 1.98 40.75
C ASN A 204 -23.50 0.98 39.95
N ILE A 205 -22.95 0.18 39.02
CA ILE A 205 -23.36 -1.22 38.76
C ILE A 205 -22.36 -1.94 37.81
N ARG A 206 -21.76 -2.99 38.39
CA ARG A 206 -21.27 -4.31 37.93
C ARG A 206 -20.80 -4.57 36.50
N THR A 207 -19.64 -5.23 36.44
CA THR A 207 -19.16 -6.10 35.36
C THR A 207 -19.70 -7.51 35.55
N ASP A 208 -20.43 -8.05 34.57
CA ASP A 208 -20.69 -9.49 34.48
C ASP A 208 -19.95 -10.06 33.26
N LEU A 209 -18.93 -10.86 33.54
CA LEU A 209 -18.27 -11.76 32.60
C LEU A 209 -19.10 -13.04 32.53
N HIS A 210 -19.55 -13.43 31.35
CA HIS A 210 -20.03 -14.79 31.11
C HIS A 210 -19.33 -15.38 29.89
N TRP A 211 -18.60 -16.47 30.14
CA TRP A 211 -18.24 -17.48 29.14
C TRP A 211 -19.45 -18.38 28.91
N VAL A 212 -19.74 -18.72 27.66
CA VAL A 212 -20.52 -19.91 27.32
C VAL A 212 -19.79 -20.64 26.19
N THR A 213 -19.24 -21.79 26.61
CA THR A 213 -18.74 -23.00 25.91
C THR A 213 -18.37 -22.91 24.43
#